data_AF-A0A967TQG8-F1
#
_entry.id   AF-A0A967TQG8-F1
#
_cell.length_a   1.000
_cell.length_b   1.000
_cell.length_c   1.000
_cell.angle_alpha   90.00
_cell.angle_beta   90.00
_cell.angle_gamma   90.00
#
_symmetry.space_group_name_H-M   'P 1'
#
loop_
_entity.id
_entity.type
_entity.pdbx_description
1 polymer ?
#
loop_
_entity_poly.entity_id
_entity_poly.type
_entity_poly.pdbx_seq_one_letter_code
_entity_poly.pdbx_strand_id
1 'polypeptide(L)'
;MRLVRSVLMVAALALTVTTFALAEASFPRDVLSGIDAMRKLPAEGFHVVESKGRLLLVSTNGHYVVMGGRILDLWNQVEVRSVADVDRTTRIPLERMGLDSDDLGG
;
A
#
# COMPACT_ATOMS: atom_id res chain seq x y z
N MET A 1 58.04 40.76 -0.75
CA MET A 1 56.61 40.66 -0.40
C MET A 1 56.07 39.37 -1.00
N ARG A 2 55.97 38.33 -0.16
CA ARG A 2 55.60 36.96 -0.54
C ARG A 2 54.12 36.76 -0.19
N LEU A 3 53.27 36.59 -1.19
CA LEU A 3 51.88 36.15 -1.01
C LEU A 3 51.90 34.65 -0.68
N VAL A 4 51.84 34.37 0.62
CA VAL A 4 51.86 33.04 1.21
C VAL A 4 50.45 32.44 1.12
N ARG A 5 50.34 31.35 0.37
CA ARG A 5 49.54 30.13 0.66
C ARG A 5 48.19 30.35 1.39
N SER A 6 47.08 30.50 0.66
CA SER A 6 45.74 30.49 1.29
C SER A 6 44.63 29.83 0.46
N VAL A 7 44.91 28.82 -0.38
CA VAL A 7 43.83 28.05 -1.04
C VAL A 7 44.20 26.57 -1.11
N LEU A 8 44.21 25.88 0.02
CA LEU A 8 44.15 24.42 0.07
C LEU A 8 43.60 24.00 1.43
N MET A 9 42.72 22.99 1.43
CA MET A 9 42.00 22.41 2.59
C MET A 9 40.73 23.14 3.07
N VAL A 10 39.63 22.95 2.35
CA VAL A 10 38.40 22.55 3.04
C VAL A 10 38.06 21.15 2.54
N ALA A 11 38.47 20.18 3.36
CA ALA A 11 38.26 18.77 3.15
C ALA A 11 36.76 18.45 3.26
N ALA A 12 36.24 17.83 2.20
CA ALA A 12 35.32 16.71 2.23
C ALA A 12 34.48 16.53 3.51
N LEU A 13 33.35 17.24 3.59
CA LEU A 13 32.19 16.70 4.31
C LEU A 13 31.27 16.09 3.25
N ALA A 14 31.50 14.82 2.98
CA ALA A 14 30.68 14.02 2.09
C ALA A 14 29.23 14.06 2.60
N LEU A 15 28.39 14.79 1.88
CA LEU A 15 26.95 14.79 2.04
C LEU A 15 26.48 13.39 1.62
N THR A 16 26.38 12.47 2.58
CA THR A 16 25.72 11.17 2.36
C THR A 16 24.24 11.44 2.19
N VAL A 17 23.84 11.73 0.96
CA VAL A 17 22.44 11.69 0.54
C VAL A 17 22.05 10.22 0.59
N THR A 18 21.44 9.80 1.70
CA THR A 18 20.79 8.50 1.79
C THR A 18 19.59 8.53 0.85
N THR A 19 19.77 8.12 -0.39
CA THR A 19 18.67 7.81 -1.30
C THR A 19 17.96 6.59 -0.74
N PHE A 20 16.92 6.81 0.06
CA PHE A 20 15.89 5.81 0.30
C PHE A 20 15.14 5.60 -1.02
N ALA A 21 15.69 4.73 -1.87
CA ALA A 21 14.90 4.11 -2.92
C ALA A 21 13.84 3.26 -2.21
N LEU A 22 12.64 3.81 -2.03
CA LEU A 22 11.48 3.05 -1.65
C LEU A 22 11.23 2.06 -2.79
N ALA A 23 11.74 0.84 -2.63
CA ALA A 23 11.36 -0.26 -3.48
C ALA A 23 9.83 -0.33 -3.41
N GLU A 24 9.17 0.04 -4.50
CA GLU A 24 7.74 -0.05 -4.64
C GLU A 24 7.42 -1.53 -4.50
N ALA A 25 6.87 -1.93 -3.35
CA ALA A 25 6.57 -3.33 -3.09
C ALA A 25 5.61 -3.80 -4.17
N SER A 26 6.07 -4.71 -5.04
CA SER A 26 5.27 -5.21 -6.15
C SER A 26 3.99 -5.83 -5.63
N PHE A 27 2.84 -5.39 -6.15
CA PHE A 27 1.54 -5.95 -5.79
C PHE A 27 1.45 -7.42 -6.24
N PRO A 28 1.11 -8.37 -5.36
CA PRO A 28 1.06 -9.79 -5.74
C PRO A 28 -0.16 -10.04 -6.65
N ARG A 29 0.09 -10.61 -7.85
CA ARG A 29 -0.94 -10.80 -8.90
C ARG A 29 -1.54 -12.20 -8.94
N ASP A 30 -0.97 -13.12 -8.18
CA ASP A 30 -1.26 -14.56 -8.18
C ASP A 30 -2.02 -15.02 -6.92
N VAL A 31 -2.46 -14.09 -6.07
CA VAL A 31 -3.11 -14.36 -4.77
C VAL A 31 -4.34 -15.26 -4.88
N LEU A 32 -5.03 -15.23 -6.04
CA LEU A 32 -6.21 -16.06 -6.31
C LEU A 32 -5.91 -17.29 -7.18
N SER A 33 -4.65 -17.57 -7.50
CA SER A 33 -4.27 -18.74 -8.30
C SER A 33 -4.22 -20.01 -7.45
N GLY A 34 -4.63 -21.16 -8.02
CA GLY A 34 -4.49 -22.46 -7.38
C GLY A 34 -5.35 -22.67 -6.12
N ILE A 35 -6.55 -22.10 -6.03
CA ILE A 35 -7.43 -22.27 -4.86
C ILE A 35 -7.96 -23.71 -4.80
N ASP A 36 -7.57 -24.46 -3.77
CA ASP A 36 -8.02 -25.84 -3.54
C ASP A 36 -9.46 -25.93 -2.97
N ALA A 37 -9.87 -24.94 -2.15
CA ALA A 37 -11.17 -24.92 -1.50
C ALA A 37 -11.63 -23.50 -1.13
N MET A 38 -12.94 -23.27 -1.15
CA MET A 38 -13.55 -22.01 -0.77
C MET A 38 -14.87 -22.22 -0.02
N ARG A 39 -15.13 -21.42 1.02
CA ARG A 39 -16.41 -21.39 1.73
C ARG A 39 -16.74 -19.98 2.21
N LYS A 40 -18.00 -19.57 2.08
CA LYS A 40 -18.51 -18.31 2.63
C LYS A 40 -18.64 -18.43 4.15
N LEU A 41 -18.11 -17.45 4.88
CA LEU A 41 -18.36 -17.30 6.32
C LEU A 41 -19.77 -16.75 6.56
N PRO A 42 -20.45 -17.12 7.67
CA PRO A 42 -21.76 -16.58 8.02
C PRO A 42 -21.63 -15.16 8.60
N ALA A 43 -21.24 -14.23 7.72
CA ALA A 43 -21.15 -12.80 7.96
C ALA A 43 -21.45 -12.06 6.65
N GLU A 44 -22.06 -10.87 6.76
CA GLU A 44 -22.38 -10.04 5.59
C GLU A 44 -21.17 -9.25 5.09
N GLY A 45 -20.19 -9.00 5.94
CA GLY A 45 -18.97 -8.29 5.56
C GLY A 45 -18.03 -8.10 6.74
N PHE A 46 -17.07 -7.20 6.55
CA PHE A 46 -16.05 -6.85 7.55
C PHE A 46 -15.85 -5.34 7.63
N HIS A 47 -15.49 -4.87 8.82
CA HIS A 47 -14.94 -3.55 9.07
C HIS A 47 -13.42 -3.64 9.21
N VAL A 48 -12.72 -2.67 8.64
CA VAL A 48 -11.30 -2.45 8.93
C VAL A 48 -11.21 -1.65 10.23
N VAL A 49 -10.47 -2.15 11.21
CA VAL A 49 -10.36 -1.56 12.56
C VAL A 49 -8.88 -1.41 12.92
N GLU A 50 -8.50 -0.23 13.38
CA GLU A 50 -7.21 -0.02 14.03
C GLU A 50 -7.37 -0.08 15.55
N SER A 51 -6.57 -0.92 16.21
CA SER A 51 -6.57 -1.03 17.67
C SER A 51 -5.19 -1.38 18.21
N LYS A 52 -4.67 -0.53 19.10
CA LYS A 52 -3.37 -0.70 19.74
C LYS A 52 -2.23 -0.90 18.72
N GLY A 53 -2.22 -0.10 17.66
CA GLY A 53 -1.22 -0.17 16.59
C GLY A 53 -1.34 -1.37 15.65
N ARG A 54 -2.48 -2.07 15.67
CA ARG A 54 -2.74 -3.23 14.79
C ARG A 54 -3.94 -2.95 13.90
N LEU A 55 -3.85 -3.39 12.64
CA LEU A 55 -4.97 -3.43 11.71
C LEU A 55 -5.68 -4.78 11.82
N LEU A 56 -7.01 -4.75 11.92
CA LEU A 56 -7.88 -5.91 12.09
C LEU A 56 -9.00 -5.86 11.05
N LEU A 57 -9.45 -7.02 10.59
CA LEU A 57 -10.77 -7.16 9.95
C LEU A 57 -11.72 -7.80 10.96
N VAL A 58 -12.79 -7.10 11.29
CA VAL A 58 -13.83 -7.58 12.22
C VAL A 58 -15.11 -7.76 11.45
N SER A 59 -15.76 -8.93 11.52
CA SER A 59 -17.03 -9.13 10.81
C SER A 59 -18.10 -8.16 11.32
N THR A 60 -19.05 -7.77 10.46
CA THR A 60 -20.11 -6.82 10.83
C THR A 60 -21.00 -7.30 11.99
N ASN A 61 -21.10 -8.62 12.19
CA ASN A 61 -21.80 -9.23 13.33
C ASN A 61 -20.90 -9.45 14.58
N GLY A 62 -19.62 -9.10 14.52
CA GLY A 62 -18.65 -9.23 15.62
C GLY A 62 -18.20 -10.66 15.95
N HIS A 63 -18.66 -11.68 15.22
CA HIS A 63 -18.33 -13.08 15.51
C HIS A 63 -16.93 -13.50 15.06
N TYR A 64 -16.34 -12.80 14.09
CA TYR A 64 -15.06 -13.16 13.49
C TYR A 64 -14.09 -11.98 13.53
N VAL A 65 -12.84 -12.27 13.84
CA VAL A 65 -11.72 -11.34 13.70
C VAL A 65 -10.60 -12.01 12.91
N VAL A 66 -10.05 -11.31 11.91
CA VAL A 66 -8.86 -11.71 11.18
C VAL A 66 -7.70 -10.86 11.67
N MET A 67 -6.58 -11.52 12.00
CA MET A 67 -5.38 -10.90 12.55
C MET A 67 -4.14 -11.34 11.77
N GLY A 68 -3.16 -10.44 11.63
CA GLY A 68 -1.84 -10.78 11.08
C GLY A 68 -1.81 -11.03 9.56
N GLY A 69 -2.88 -10.71 8.85
CA GLY A 69 -2.96 -10.79 7.39
C GLY A 69 -2.74 -9.45 6.69
N ARG A 70 -2.49 -9.50 5.39
CA ARG A 70 -2.49 -8.33 4.50
C ARG A 70 -3.88 -8.14 3.90
N ILE A 71 -4.31 -6.90 3.75
CA ILE A 71 -5.56 -6.55 3.07
C ILE A 71 -5.17 -5.95 1.72
N LEU A 72 -5.54 -6.63 0.63
CA LEU A 72 -5.20 -6.24 -0.72
C LEU A 72 -6.47 -5.86 -1.47
N ASP A 73 -6.52 -4.63 -1.97
CA ASP A 73 -7.50 -4.23 -2.98
C ASP A 73 -6.99 -4.67 -4.35
N LEU A 74 -7.61 -5.72 -4.89
CA LEU A 74 -7.22 -6.31 -6.17
C LEU A 74 -7.57 -5.41 -7.38
N TRP A 75 -8.53 -4.48 -7.23
CA TRP A 75 -8.93 -3.57 -8.30
C TRP A 75 -7.97 -2.38 -8.37
N ASN A 76 -7.78 -1.71 -7.23
CA ASN A 76 -6.85 -0.58 -7.17
C ASN A 76 -5.39 -1.01 -7.03
N GLN A 77 -5.09 -2.30 -6.87
CA GLN A 77 -3.73 -2.83 -6.70
C GLN A 77 -2.97 -2.13 -5.55
N VAL A 78 -3.68 -1.86 -4.46
CA VAL A 78 -3.12 -1.23 -3.25
C VAL A 78 -3.27 -2.13 -2.04
N GLU A 79 -2.29 -2.05 -1.15
CA GLU A 79 -2.39 -2.64 0.17
C GLU A 79 -3.03 -1.64 1.14
N VAL A 80 -4.03 -2.08 1.90
CA VAL A 80 -4.66 -1.31 2.98
C VAL A 80 -3.83 -1.55 4.25
N ARG A 81 -3.08 -0.53 4.67
CA ARG A 81 -2.19 -0.57 5.84
C ARG A 81 -2.76 0.21 7.02
N SER A 82 -3.74 1.05 6.75
CA SER A 82 -4.46 1.87 7.72
C SER A 82 -5.95 1.97 7.39
N VAL A 83 -6.76 2.41 8.35
CA VAL A 83 -8.17 2.74 8.10
C VAL A 83 -8.30 3.85 7.04
N ALA A 84 -7.38 4.81 7.02
CA ALA A 84 -7.38 5.90 6.03
C ALA A 84 -7.14 5.41 4.59
N ASP A 85 -6.48 4.27 4.41
CA ASP A 85 -6.26 3.71 3.07
C ASP A 85 -7.55 3.20 2.41
N VAL A 86 -8.60 2.93 3.20
CA VAL A 86 -9.90 2.44 2.72
C VAL A 86 -10.56 3.46 1.78
N ASP A 87 -10.38 4.76 1.99
CA ASP A 87 -10.96 5.78 1.12
C ASP A 87 -10.46 5.64 -0.33
N ARG A 88 -9.23 5.14 -0.51
CA ARG A 88 -8.64 4.90 -1.83
C ARG A 88 -9.22 3.67 -2.53
N THR A 89 -9.83 2.74 -1.79
CA THR A 89 -10.41 1.51 -2.33
C THR A 89 -11.86 1.68 -2.78
N THR A 90 -12.48 2.82 -2.46
CA THR A 90 -13.89 3.11 -2.80
C THR A 90 -14.10 3.51 -4.26
N ARG A 91 -13.02 3.85 -4.97
CA ARG A 91 -13.07 4.28 -6.37
C ARG A 91 -12.83 3.10 -7.30
N ILE A 92 -13.52 3.11 -8.44
CA ILE A 92 -13.30 2.16 -9.52
C ILE A 92 -12.19 2.72 -10.42
N PRO A 93 -11.04 2.04 -10.57
CA PRO A 93 -9.94 2.53 -11.38
C PRO A 93 -10.13 2.15 -12.86
N LEU A 94 -11.01 2.85 -13.57
CA LEU A 94 -11.39 2.57 -14.96
C LEU A 94 -10.17 2.37 -15.88
N GLU A 95 -9.22 3.30 -15.84
CA GLU A 95 -7.97 3.23 -16.62
C GLU A 95 -7.18 1.94 -16.36
N ARG A 96 -7.13 1.47 -15.10
CA ARG A 96 -6.40 0.25 -14.72
C ARG A 96 -7.15 -1.02 -15.11
N MET A 97 -8.45 -0.92 -15.33
CA MET A 97 -9.28 -1.99 -15.84
C MET A 97 -9.30 -2.04 -17.37
N GLY A 98 -8.61 -1.09 -18.03
CA GLY A 98 -8.60 -0.97 -19.49
C GLY A 98 -9.94 -0.52 -20.06
N LEU A 99 -10.73 0.21 -19.25
CA LEU A 99 -12.02 0.77 -19.64
C LEU A 99 -11.88 2.27 -19.85
N ASP A 100 -12.35 2.77 -20.99
CA ASP A 100 -12.48 4.20 -21.25
C ASP A 100 -13.79 4.71 -20.62
N SER A 101 -13.77 5.91 -20.03
CA SER A 101 -14.99 6.53 -19.51
C SER A 101 -15.98 6.86 -20.63
N ASP A 102 -15.48 7.14 -21.82
CA ASP A 102 -16.31 7.51 -22.98
C ASP A 102 -17.15 6.33 -23.48
N ASP A 103 -16.67 5.10 -23.29
CA ASP A 103 -17.38 3.86 -23.63
C ASP A 103 -18.55 3.56 -22.67
N LEU A 104 -18.65 4.28 -21.56
CA LEU A 104 -19.66 4.07 -20.51
C LEU A 104 -20.86 5.05 -20.63
N GLY A 105 -20.94 5.81 -21.71
CA GLY A 105 -22.08 6.69 -22.02
C GLY A 105 -22.11 7.98 -21.22
N GLY A 106 -20.92 8.53 -20.89
CA GLY A 106 -20.74 9.84 -20.27
C GLY A 106 -21.13 11.01 -21.17
#